data_AF-A0A1F7MRJ3-F1
#
_entry.id   AF-A0A1F7MRJ3-F1
#
_cell.length_a   1.000
_cell.length_b   1.000
_cell.length_c   1.000
_cell.angle_alpha   90.00
_cell.angle_beta   90.00
_cell.angle_gamma   90.00
#
_symmetry.space_group_name_H-M   'P 1'
#
loop_
_entity.id
_entity.type
_entity.pdbx_description
1 polymer ?
#
loop_
_entity_poly.entity_id
_entity_poly.type
_entity_poly.pdbx_seq_one_letter_code
_entity_poly.pdbx_strand_id
1 'polypeptide(L)'
;MGEVEAVTGVPSYVLRYWESEFKLLRPKKNPAGQRLYRRRDLELVQRIKALLYDERLTLEGAKKRLLAESRRSTEQLELGMKEVAYADALRRIRERLLALHARLSS
;
A
#
# COMPACT_ATOMS: atom_id res chain seq x y z
N MET A 1 -12.13 -19.01 -6.67
CA MET A 1 -13.25 -18.17 -6.20
C MET A 1 -13.74 -18.65 -4.84
N GLY A 2 -14.15 -19.92 -4.69
CA GLY A 2 -14.57 -20.47 -3.40
C GLY A 2 -13.58 -20.30 -2.25
N GLU A 3 -12.27 -20.45 -2.50
CA GLU A 3 -11.24 -20.21 -1.45
C GLU A 3 -11.20 -18.75 -0.98
N VAL A 4 -11.38 -17.79 -1.90
CA VAL A 4 -11.37 -16.36 -1.56
C VAL A 4 -12.58 -16.00 -0.73
N GLU A 5 -13.74 -16.57 -1.07
CA GLU A 5 -14.98 -16.44 -0.32
C GLU A 5 -14.84 -17.02 1.09
N ALA A 6 -14.19 -18.18 1.24
CA ALA A 6 -13.91 -18.77 2.56
C ALA A 6 -12.99 -17.88 3.43
N VAL A 7 -11.97 -17.25 2.83
CA VAL A 7 -11.01 -16.41 3.56
C VAL A 7 -11.60 -15.05 3.93
N THR A 8 -12.39 -14.45 3.04
CA THR A 8 -12.89 -13.07 3.21
C THR A 8 -14.30 -13.01 3.80
N GLY A 9 -15.05 -14.12 3.71
CA GLY A 9 -16.47 -14.18 4.02
C GLY A 9 -17.32 -13.28 3.10
N VAL A 10 -16.78 -12.92 1.92
CA VAL A 10 -17.47 -12.08 0.93
C VAL A 10 -17.93 -12.97 -0.22
N PRO A 11 -19.25 -13.01 -0.55
CA PRO A 11 -19.75 -13.86 -1.61
C PRO A 11 -19.11 -13.57 -2.97
N SER A 12 -18.92 -14.63 -3.77
CA SER A 12 -18.29 -14.52 -5.09
C SER A 12 -18.92 -13.48 -6.02
N TYR A 13 -20.23 -13.25 -5.96
CA TYR A 13 -20.90 -12.23 -6.78
C TYR A 13 -20.61 -10.80 -6.29
N VAL A 14 -20.47 -10.60 -4.98
CA VAL A 14 -20.08 -9.32 -4.38
C VAL A 14 -18.64 -8.98 -4.76
N LEU A 15 -17.74 -9.97 -4.70
CA LEU A 15 -16.35 -9.81 -5.16
C LEU A 15 -16.29 -9.34 -6.61
N ARG A 16 -17.07 -9.95 -7.51
CA ARG A 16 -17.14 -9.52 -8.93
C ARG A 16 -17.64 -8.10 -9.07
N TYR A 17 -18.62 -7.70 -8.27
CA TYR A 17 -19.12 -6.34 -8.28
C TYR A 17 -18.08 -5.35 -7.74
N TRP A 18 -17.36 -5.70 -6.68
CA TRP A 18 -16.29 -4.86 -6.15
C TRP A 18 -15.12 -4.73 -7.14
N GLU A 19 -14.79 -5.75 -7.92
CA GLU A 19 -13.79 -5.65 -8.99
C GLU A 19 -14.16 -4.59 -10.05
N SER A 20 -15.45 -4.38 -10.35
CA SER A 20 -15.87 -3.33 -11.28
C SER A 20 -15.88 -1.94 -10.64
N GLU A 21 -16.21 -1.85 -9.36
CA GLU A 21 -16.30 -0.58 -8.63
C GLU A 21 -14.93 -0.03 -8.20
N PHE A 22 -14.06 -0.90 -7.68
CA PHE A 22 -12.78 -0.51 -7.09
C PHE A 22 -11.64 -0.75 -8.06
N LYS A 23 -11.16 0.30 -8.73
CA LYS A 23 -10.04 0.22 -9.69
C LYS A 23 -8.75 -0.37 -9.08
N LEU A 24 -8.57 -0.30 -7.76
CA LEU A 24 -7.43 -0.88 -7.04
C LEU A 24 -7.55 -2.42 -6.90
N LEU A 25 -8.75 -2.98 -6.95
CA LEU A 25 -9.01 -4.42 -6.81
C LEU A 25 -9.09 -5.06 -8.20
N ARG A 26 -7.94 -5.44 -8.75
CA ARG A 26 -7.82 -6.05 -10.08
C ARG A 26 -7.04 -7.37 -10.00
N PRO A 27 -7.68 -8.47 -9.59
CA PRO A 27 -7.03 -9.78 -9.58
C PRO A 27 -6.63 -10.17 -11.01
N LYS A 28 -5.46 -10.80 -11.15
CA LYS A 28 -5.01 -11.30 -12.46
C LYS A 28 -5.89 -12.47 -12.89
N LYS A 29 -6.06 -12.64 -14.20
CA LYS A 29 -6.67 -13.86 -14.77
C LYS A 29 -5.56 -14.82 -15.20
N ASN A 30 -5.75 -16.11 -14.95
CA ASN A 30 -4.91 -17.15 -15.54
C ASN A 30 -5.31 -17.42 -17.01
N PRO A 31 -4.56 -18.22 -17.78
CA PRO A 31 -4.90 -18.54 -19.17
C PRO A 31 -6.28 -19.20 -19.35
N ALA A 32 -6.78 -19.90 -18.33
CA ALA A 32 -8.12 -20.49 -18.31
C ALA A 32 -9.23 -19.48 -17.92
N GLY A 33 -8.91 -18.20 -17.74
CA GLY A 33 -9.86 -17.12 -17.42
C GLY A 33 -10.27 -17.05 -15.94
N GLN A 34 -9.73 -17.90 -15.07
CA GLN A 34 -10.01 -17.88 -13.64
C GLN A 34 -9.24 -16.76 -12.94
N ARG A 35 -9.86 -16.13 -11.95
CA ARG A 35 -9.24 -15.03 -11.19
C ARG A 35 -8.34 -15.56 -10.09
N LEU A 36 -7.13 -15.04 -10.05
CA LEU A 36 -6.13 -15.32 -9.05
C LEU A 36 -5.96 -14.10 -8.15
N TYR A 37 -6.49 -14.20 -6.94
CA TYR A 37 -6.35 -13.19 -5.90
C TYR A 37 -5.00 -13.37 -5.21
N ARG A 38 -4.21 -12.30 -5.17
CA ARG A 38 -2.96 -12.26 -4.41
C ARG A 38 -3.25 -11.78 -2.99
N ARG A 39 -2.26 -11.93 -2.09
CA ARG A 39 -2.38 -11.46 -0.70
C ARG A 39 -2.84 -10.01 -0.60
N ARG A 40 -2.27 -9.09 -1.40
CA ARG A 40 -2.70 -7.68 -1.44
C ARG A 40 -4.18 -7.51 -1.83
N ASP A 41 -4.69 -8.37 -2.71
CA ASP A 41 -6.06 -8.28 -3.20
C ASP A 41 -7.02 -8.74 -2.08
N LEU A 42 -6.63 -9.76 -1.31
CA LEU A 42 -7.34 -10.21 -0.12
C LEU A 42 -7.35 -9.13 0.98
N GLU A 43 -6.19 -8.52 1.26
CA GLU A 43 -6.08 -7.39 2.20
C GLU A 43 -6.98 -6.23 1.78
N LEU A 44 -7.01 -5.90 0.49
CA LEU A 44 -7.87 -4.86 -0.05
C LEU A 44 -9.36 -5.22 0.06
N VAL A 45 -9.75 -6.46 -0.22
CA VAL A 45 -11.13 -6.94 -0.01
C VAL A 45 -11.54 -6.80 1.45
N GLN A 46 -10.69 -7.20 2.40
CA GLN A 46 -10.96 -7.04 3.82
C GLN A 46 -11.10 -5.56 4.22
N ARG A 47 -10.25 -4.68 3.67
CA ARG A 47 -10.37 -3.24 3.90
C ARG A 47 -11.67 -2.67 3.33
N ILE A 48 -12.05 -3.04 2.10
CA ILE A 48 -13.33 -2.62 1.49
C ILE A 48 -14.49 -3.10 2.36
N LYS A 49 -14.45 -4.36 2.83
CA LYS A 49 -15.47 -4.91 3.73
C LYS A 49 -15.61 -4.08 5.00
N ALA A 50 -14.52 -3.77 5.69
CA ALA A 50 -14.54 -2.95 6.90
C ALA A 50 -15.12 -1.55 6.63
N LEU A 51 -14.71 -0.90 5.53
CA LEU A 51 -15.20 0.42 5.16
C LEU A 51 -16.71 0.45 4.92
N LEU A 52 -17.25 -0.58 4.26
CA LEU A 52 -18.66 -0.61 3.89
C LEU A 52 -19.56 -1.11 5.03
N TYR A 53 -19.13 -2.14 5.77
CA TYR A 53 -19.96 -2.81 6.77
C TYR A 53 -19.74 -2.30 8.18
N ASP A 54 -18.49 -2.03 8.57
CA ASP A 54 -18.16 -1.62 9.93
C ASP A 54 -18.21 -0.09 10.04
N GLU A 55 -17.57 0.62 9.11
CA GLU A 55 -17.54 2.09 9.07
C GLU A 55 -18.78 2.70 8.36
N ARG A 56 -19.67 1.85 7.82
CA ARG A 56 -20.94 2.24 7.17
C ARG A 56 -20.80 3.29 6.06
N LEU A 57 -19.65 3.30 5.36
CA LEU A 57 -19.44 4.20 4.23
C LEU A 57 -20.23 3.73 3.02
N THR A 58 -20.60 4.69 2.17
CA THR A 58 -21.05 4.39 0.81
C THR A 58 -19.89 3.91 -0.06
N LEU A 59 -20.19 3.28 -1.20
CA LEU A 59 -19.17 2.88 -2.18
C LEU A 59 -18.24 4.04 -2.56
N GLU A 60 -18.80 5.22 -2.83
CA GLU A 60 -18.02 6.42 -3.15
C GLU A 60 -17.18 6.90 -1.96
N GLY A 61 -17.70 6.81 -0.74
CA GLY A 61 -16.95 7.11 0.48
C GLY A 61 -15.75 6.17 0.66
N ALA A 62 -15.96 4.86 0.48
CA ALA A 62 -14.91 3.86 0.56
C ALA A 62 -13.84 4.06 -0.53
N LYS A 63 -14.23 4.36 -1.78
CA LYS A 63 -13.29 4.68 -2.88
C LYS A 63 -12.40 5.88 -2.51
N LYS A 64 -12.99 6.97 -2.03
CA LYS A 64 -12.24 8.16 -1.60
C LYS A 64 -11.28 7.84 -0.44
N ARG A 65 -11.72 7.06 0.55
CA ARG A 65 -10.90 6.67 1.69
C ARG A 65 -9.69 5.84 1.27
N LEU A 66 -9.89 4.82 0.43
CA LEU A 66 -8.80 3.96 -0.07
C LEU A 66 -7.76 4.74 -0.89
N LEU A 67 -8.21 5.70 -1.70
CA LEU A 67 -7.31 6.59 -2.45
C LEU A 67 -6.47 7.47 -1.51
N ALA A 68 -7.08 8.01 -0.45
CA ALA A 68 -6.37 8.82 0.54
C ALA A 68 -5.36 7.99 1.35
N GLU A 69 -5.69 6.75 1.71
CA GLU A 69 -4.77 5.82 2.38
C GLU A 69 -3.56 5.46 1.52
N SER A 70 -3.79 5.21 0.23
CA SER A 70 -2.72 4.93 -0.74
C SER A 70 -1.75 6.11 -0.88
N ARG A 71 -2.27 7.34 -1.02
CA ARG A 71 -1.44 8.55 -1.11
C ARG A 71 -0.59 8.76 0.14
N ARG A 72 -1.21 8.68 1.33
CA ARG A 72 -0.47 8.84 2.61
C ARG A 72 0.62 7.80 2.78
N SER A 73 0.37 6.55 2.37
CA SER A 73 1.38 5.48 2.43
C SER A 73 2.59 5.81 1.54
N THR A 74 2.36 6.32 0.33
CA THR A 74 3.42 6.76 -0.57
C THR A 74 4.21 7.94 0.02
N GLU A 75 3.53 8.95 0.53
CA GLU A 75 4.16 10.12 1.16
C GLU A 75 5.04 9.71 2.36
N GLN A 76 4.56 8.80 3.20
CA GLN A 76 5.32 8.31 4.35
C GLN A 76 6.57 7.52 3.94
N LEU A 77 6.48 6.71 2.87
CA LEU A 77 7.63 6.02 2.30
C LEU A 77 8.66 7.02 1.74
N GLU A 78 8.21 8.04 1.01
CA GLU A 78 9.09 9.07 0.47
C GLU A 78 9.81 9.86 1.56
N LEU A 79 9.09 10.21 2.65
CA LEU A 79 9.67 10.86 3.82
C LEU A 79 10.76 10.00 4.46
N GLY A 80 10.48 8.72 4.70
CA GLY A 80 11.48 7.79 5.26
C GLY A 80 12.72 7.64 4.36
N MET A 81 12.53 7.58 3.03
CA MET A 81 13.66 7.55 2.09
C MET A 81 14.50 8.84 2.15
N LYS A 82 13.87 10.00 2.27
CA LYS A 82 14.57 11.29 2.43
C LYS A 82 15.35 11.32 3.73
N GLU A 83 14.77 10.87 4.85
CA GLU A 83 15.46 10.81 6.15
C GLU A 83 16.73 9.96 6.08
N VAL A 84 16.67 8.78 5.47
CA VAL A 84 17.85 7.93 5.28
C VAL A 84 18.91 8.62 4.42
N ALA A 85 18.51 9.25 3.32
CA ALA A 85 19.42 9.98 2.45
C ALA A 85 20.08 11.18 3.16
N TYR A 86 19.33 11.93 3.98
CA TYR A 86 19.85 13.02 4.79
C TYR A 86 20.84 12.52 5.84
N ALA A 87 20.54 11.42 6.53
CA ALA A 87 21.43 10.82 7.51
C ALA A 87 22.77 10.39 6.88
N ASP A 88 22.72 9.81 5.69
CA ASP A 88 23.91 9.43 4.94
C ASP A 88 24.72 10.65 4.47
N ALA A 89 24.06 11.70 3.99
CA ALA A 89 24.71 12.94 3.60
C ALA A 89 25.42 13.60 4.81
N LEU A 90 24.74 13.68 5.95
CA LEU A 90 25.30 14.21 7.20
C LEU A 90 26.50 13.39 7.68
N ARG A 91 26.43 12.05 7.59
CA ARG A 91 27.55 11.17 7.94
C ARG A 91 28.79 11.50 7.10
N ARG A 92 28.62 11.62 5.78
CA ARG A 92 29.72 11.96 4.85
C ARG A 92 30.30 13.35 5.13
N ILE A 93 29.44 14.34 5.39
CA ILE A 93 29.89 15.71 5.74
C ILE A 93 30.73 15.67 7.01
N ARG A 94 30.24 14.97 8.05
CA ARG A 94 30.96 14.83 9.33
C ARG A 94 32.33 14.17 9.14
N GLU A 95 32.39 13.04 8.43
CA GLU A 95 33.65 12.34 8.14
C GLU A 95 34.65 13.23 7.40
N ARG A 96 34.18 14.01 6.42
CA ARG A 96 35.02 14.94 5.67
C ARG A 96 35.54 16.09 6.54
N LEU A 97 34.71 16.64 7.42
CA LEU A 97 35.12 17.69 8.36
C LEU A 97 36.16 17.18 9.34
N LEU A 98 35.97 15.97 9.90
CA LEU A 98 36.95 15.34 10.79
C LEU A 98 38.29 15.13 10.08
N ALA A 99 38.28 14.65 8.83
CA ALA A 99 39.49 14.46 8.04
C ALA A 99 40.22 15.78 7.74
N LEU A 100 39.49 16.87 7.47
CA LEU A 100 40.09 18.21 7.29
C LEU A 100 40.67 18.76 8.59
N HIS A 101 39.95 18.59 9.70
CA HIS A 101 40.42 19.05 11.01
C HIS A 101 41.74 18.35 11.39
N ALA A 102 41.82 17.03 11.22
CA ALA A 102 43.04 16.26 11.50
C ALA A 102 44.26 16.74 10.68
N ARG A 103 44.06 17.15 9.42
CA ARG A 103 45.14 17.66 8.56
C ARG A 103 45.64 19.06 8.96
N LEU A 104 44.77 19.89 9.51
CA LEU A 104 45.10 21.26 9.93
C LEU A 104 45.67 21.33 11.36
N SER A 105 45.57 20.23 12.11
CA SER A 105 46.10 20.09 13.47
C SER A 105 47.40 19.28 13.53
N SER A 106 47.97 18.93 12.36
CA SER A 106 49.31 18.36 12.17
C SER A 106 50.25 19.41 11.61
#